data_AF-A0A354BIH1-F1
#
_entry.id   AF-A0A354BIH1-F1
#
_cell.length_a   1.000
_cell.length_b   1.000
_cell.length_c   1.000
_cell.angle_alpha   90.00
_cell.angle_beta   90.00
_cell.angle_gamma   90.00
#
_symmetry.space_group_name_H-M   'P 1'
#
loop_
_entity.id
_entity.type
_entity.pdbx_description
1 polymer ?
#
loop_
_entity_poly.entity_id
_entity_poly.type
_entity_poly.pdbx_seq_one_letter_code
_entity_poly.pdbx_strand_id
1 'polypeptide(L)' 'DKYIIAQANSKLDGAGKLVSETVSCRHGGDFVLATPDKIDYMDVSPKQVVSVATALVPFLEHDDA' A
#
# COMPACT_ATOMS: atom_id res chain seq x y z
N ASP A 1 -12.34 -9.85 -7.11
CA ASP A 1 -11.56 -8.65 -7.47
C ASP A 1 -12.42 -7.50 -7.97
N LYS A 2 -13.00 -6.71 -7.06
CA LYS A 2 -13.85 -5.56 -7.45
C LYS A 2 -13.50 -4.25 -6.72
N TYR A 3 -12.58 -4.31 -5.78
CA TYR A 3 -12.24 -3.17 -4.93
C TYR A 3 -10.91 -2.58 -5.35
N ILE A 4 -10.78 -1.27 -5.23
CA ILE A 4 -9.53 -0.55 -5.41
C ILE A 4 -8.94 -0.30 -4.02
N ILE A 5 -7.79 -0.92 -3.75
CA ILE A 5 -7.15 -0.91 -2.43
C ILE A 5 -5.91 -0.02 -2.48
N ALA A 6 -5.94 1.12 -1.79
CA ALA A 6 -4.79 2.01 -1.66
C ALA A 6 -3.67 1.38 -0.83
N GLN A 7 -2.43 1.69 -1.17
CA GLN A 7 -1.27 1.26 -0.39
C GLN A 7 -1.18 2.00 0.95
N ALA A 8 -0.70 1.32 1.99
CA ALA A 8 -0.55 1.84 3.34
C ALA A 8 0.41 3.05 3.46
N ASN A 9 1.29 3.26 2.48
CA ASN A 9 2.25 4.37 2.43
C ASN A 9 1.69 5.64 1.76
N SER A 10 0.42 5.63 1.33
CA SER A 10 -0.20 6.79 0.70
C SER A 10 -0.30 7.95 1.70
N LYS A 11 0.00 9.18 1.25
CA LYS A 11 -0.02 10.35 2.12
C LYS A 11 -1.44 10.67 2.57
N LEU A 12 -1.61 10.85 3.88
CA LEU A 12 -2.85 11.25 4.52
C LEU A 12 -2.70 12.63 5.17
N ASP A 13 -3.80 13.38 5.26
CA ASP A 13 -3.89 14.59 6.08
C ASP A 13 -4.14 14.26 7.57
N GLY A 14 -4.20 15.29 8.41
CA GLY A 14 -4.50 15.14 9.84
C GLY A 14 -5.91 14.65 10.16
N ALA A 15 -6.80 14.57 9.16
CA ALA A 15 -8.14 13.99 9.27
C ALA A 15 -8.21 12.56 8.68
N GLY A 16 -7.08 12.00 8.25
CA GLY A 16 -7.00 10.66 7.67
C GLY A 16 -7.48 10.56 6.21
N LYS A 17 -7.56 11.68 5.48
CA LYS A 17 -7.91 11.69 4.05
C LYS A 17 -6.68 11.65 3.17
N LEU A 18 -6.78 10.97 2.03
CA LEU A 18 -5.74 10.95 1.00
C LEU A 18 -5.55 12.36 0.41
N VAL A 19 -4.32 12.86 0.47
CA VAL A 19 -3.98 14.23 0.00
C VAL A 19 -3.48 14.28 -1.44
N SER A 20 -3.04 13.14 -1.97
CA SER A 20 -2.53 13.05 -3.33
C SER A 20 -3.67 13.02 -4.34
N GLU A 21 -3.51 13.73 -5.46
CA GLU A 21 -4.47 13.69 -6.58
C GLU A 21 -4.57 12.30 -7.20
N THR A 22 -3.47 11.54 -7.17
CA THR A 22 -3.41 10.14 -7.57
C THR A 22 -2.74 9.29 -6.49
N VAL A 23 -3.30 8.09 -6.29
CA VAL A 23 -2.93 7.17 -5.23
C VAL A 23 -2.56 5.83 -5.86
N SER A 24 -1.39 5.31 -5.49
CA SER A 24 -0.96 3.96 -5.87
C SER A 24 -1.83 2.94 -5.15
N CYS A 25 -2.49 2.10 -5.93
CA CYS A 25 -3.45 1.12 -5.44
C CYS A 25 -3.35 -0.18 -6.24
N ARG A 26 -3.97 -1.23 -5.70
CA ARG A 26 -4.12 -2.50 -6.40
C ARG A 26 -5.57 -2.76 -6.74
N HIS A 27 -5.80 -3.29 -7.94
CA HIS A 27 -7.11 -3.73 -8.41
C HIS A 27 -6.94 -5.04 -9.18
N GLY A 28 -7.54 -6.12 -8.69
CA GLY A 28 -7.47 -7.42 -9.36
C GLY A 28 -6.09 -8.04 -9.51
N GLY A 29 -5.13 -7.65 -8.66
CA GLY A 29 -3.74 -8.10 -8.73
C GLY A 29 -2.81 -7.17 -9.49
N ASP A 30 -3.36 -6.23 -10.26
CA ASP A 30 -2.58 -5.22 -10.98
C ASP A 30 -2.37 -3.96 -10.12
N PHE A 31 -1.22 -3.31 -10.30
CA PHE A 31 -0.93 -2.01 -9.73
C PHE A 31 -1.44 -0.91 -10.65
N VAL A 32 -2.31 -0.05 -10.12
CA VAL A 32 -2.94 1.05 -10.85
C VAL A 32 -2.82 2.35 -10.07
N LEU A 33 -2.92 3.48 -10.76
CA LEU A 33 -3.10 4.79 -10.15
C LEU A 33 -4.58 5.16 -10.22
N ALA A 34 -5.17 5.48 -9.07
CA ALA A 34 -6.56 5.92 -8.99
C ALA A 34 -6.67 7.22 -8.19
N THR A 35 -7.73 7.97 -8.44
CA THR A 35 -8.07 9.14 -7.65
C THR A 35 -8.66 8.72 -6.29
N PRO A 36 -8.52 9.52 -5.22
CA PRO A 36 -9.02 9.19 -3.89
C PRO A 36 -10.50 8.81 -3.82
N ASP A 37 -11.34 9.38 -4.68
CA ASP A 37 -12.79 9.10 -4.74
C ASP A 37 -13.14 7.67 -5.20
N LYS A 38 -12.18 6.99 -5.85
CA LYS A 38 -12.34 5.61 -6.33
C LYS A 38 -11.77 4.56 -5.37
N ILE A 39 -11.18 4.98 -4.25
CA ILE A 39 -10.56 4.06 -3.29
C ILE A 39 -11.64 3.50 -2.36
N ASP A 40 -11.76 2.18 -2.33
CA ASP A 40 -12.71 1.49 -1.44
C ASP A 40 -12.08 1.17 -0.07
N TYR A 41 -10.81 0.77 -0.08
CA TYR A 41 -10.07 0.33 1.12
C TYR A 41 -8.62 0.76 1.07
N MET A 42 -7.92 0.64 2.19
CA MET A 42 -6.48 0.90 2.30
C MET A 42 -5.82 -0.25 3.07
N ASP A 43 -4.60 -0.62 2.67
CA ASP A 43 -3.80 -1.58 3.42
C ASP A 43 -3.52 -1.09 4.84
N VAL A 44 -3.57 -2.01 5.82
CA VAL A 44 -3.31 -1.69 7.22
C VAL A 44 -1.80 -1.55 7.47
N SER A 45 -0.97 -2.28 6.74
CA SER A 45 0.48 -2.23 6.86
C SER A 45 1.18 -2.64 5.56
N PRO A 46 2.27 -1.96 5.17
CA PRO A 46 3.10 -2.40 4.05
C PRO A 46 3.82 -3.74 4.33
N LYS A 47 3.86 -4.17 5.61
CA LYS A 47 4.44 -5.45 6.04
C LYS A 47 3.45 -6.62 5.98
N GLN A 48 2.23 -6.43 5.49
CA GLN A 48 1.20 -7.48 5.51
C GLN A 48 1.51 -8.67 4.58
N VAL A 49 2.52 -8.54 3.71
CA VAL A 49 3.02 -9.61 2.82
C VAL A 49 4.22 -10.37 3.42
N VAL A 50 4.80 -9.92 4.54
CA VAL A 50 5.87 -10.66 5.22
C VAL A 50 5.30 -11.49 6.37
N SER A 51 5.21 -12.81 6.13
CA SER A 51 4.97 -13.83 7.15
C SER A 51 6.01 -13.69 8.28
N VAL A 52 5.63 -14.06 9.52
CA VAL A 52 6.41 -13.92 10.77
C VAL A 52 7.87 -14.43 10.68
N ALA A 53 8.17 -15.29 9.71
CA ALA A 53 9.50 -15.85 9.47
C ALA A 53 10.56 -14.85 8.98
N THR A 54 10.19 -13.77 8.27
CA THR A 54 11.17 -12.84 7.66
C THR A 54 11.61 -11.71 8.59
N ALA A 55 11.07 -11.62 9.81
CA ALA A 55 11.38 -10.57 10.78
C ALA A 55 12.70 -10.77 11.55
N LEU A 56 13.41 -11.88 11.32
CA LEU A 56 14.63 -12.25 12.04
C LEU A 56 15.92 -12.07 11.23
N VAL A 57 15.86 -11.53 10.02
CA VAL A 57 17.07 -11.19 9.25
C VAL A 57 17.24 -9.67 9.27
N PRO A 58 18.12 -9.13 10.12
CA PRO A 58 18.51 -7.73 9.99
C PRO A 58 19.30 -7.56 8.68
N PHE A 59 19.04 -6.47 7.94
CA PHE A 59 19.77 -6.01 6.74
C PHE A 59 19.35 -6.56 5.35
N LEU A 60 18.07 -6.85 5.11
CA LEU A 60 17.54 -7.15 3.75
C LEU A 60 17.24 -5.90 2.89
N GLU A 61 17.81 -4.75 3.19
CA GLU A 61 17.77 -3.56 2.30
C GLU A 61 19.06 -3.40 1.48
N HIS A 62 20.06 -4.28 1.69
CA HIS A 62 21.38 -4.15 1.07
C HIS A 62 21.84 -5.39 0.27
N ASP A 63 21.01 -6.43 0.13
CA ASP A 63 21.36 -7.57 -0.73
C ASP A 63 20.54 -7.49 -2.03
N ASP A 64 21.26 -7.04 -3.05
CA ASP A 64 20.97 -6.89 -4.48
C ASP A 64 19.73 -7.63 -5.02
N ALA A 65 18.88 -6.90 -5.74
CA ALA A 65 17.84 -7.41 -6.64
C ALA A 65 18.19 -7.03 -8.08
#